data_AF-A0A703T1I5-F1
#
_entry.id   AF-A0A703T1I5-F1
#
_cell.length_a   1.000
_cell.length_b   1.000
_cell.length_c   1.000
_cell.angle_alpha   90.00
_cell.angle_beta   90.00
_cell.angle_gamma   90.00
#
_symmetry.space_group_name_H-M   'P 1'
#
loop_
_entity.id
_entity.type
_entity.pdbx_description
1 polymer ?
#
loop_
_entity_poly.entity_id
_entity_poly.type
_entity_poly.pdbx_seq_one_letter_code
_entity_poly.pdbx_strand_id
1 'polypeptide(L)'
;RKIRMVQLRTVSKREKILFPVVLLLLVALLLPDAAPLLGMFCFGNLMRESGVVERLSDTVQNGLINIVTIFLGLSVGAKLVADKFLQPQTLGILLLGVVAFGIGTAAGVLMAKLLN
;
A
#
# COMPACT_ATOMS: atom_id res chain seq x y z
N ARG A 1 -15.46 3.37 -21.87
CA ARG A 1 -15.95 2.34 -20.91
C ARG A 1 -16.23 0.96 -21.55
N LYS A 2 -16.29 0.82 -22.89
CA LYS A 2 -16.54 -0.46 -23.59
C LYS A 2 -15.26 -1.11 -24.18
N ILE A 3 -14.09 -0.77 -23.65
CA ILE A 3 -12.81 -1.36 -24.09
C ILE A 3 -12.77 -2.82 -23.61
N ARG A 4 -12.40 -3.75 -24.50
CA ARG A 4 -12.17 -5.16 -24.13
C ARG A 4 -10.74 -5.28 -23.61
N MET A 5 -10.58 -5.56 -22.32
CA MET A 5 -9.28 -5.84 -21.73
C MET A 5 -8.81 -7.23 -22.17
N VAL A 6 -7.58 -7.31 -22.68
CA VAL A 6 -6.95 -8.58 -23.06
C VAL A 6 -6.67 -9.40 -21.80
N GLN A 7 -6.69 -10.73 -21.91
CA GLN A 7 -6.31 -11.60 -20.81
C GLN A 7 -4.87 -11.33 -20.38
N LEU A 8 -4.63 -11.40 -19.07
CA LEU A 8 -3.31 -11.20 -18.49
C LEU A 8 -2.31 -12.22 -19.03
N ARG A 9 -1.07 -11.78 -19.25
CA ARG A 9 0.02 -12.68 -19.64
C ARG A 9 0.24 -13.74 -18.55
N THR A 10 0.64 -14.94 -18.94
CA THR A 10 1.06 -15.98 -17.99
C THR A 10 2.36 -15.55 -17.31
N VAL A 11 2.29 -15.18 -16.04
CA VAL A 11 3.46 -14.73 -15.26
C VAL A 11 4.13 -15.96 -14.65
N SER A 12 5.45 -16.10 -14.85
CA SER A 12 6.18 -17.24 -14.30
C SER A 12 6.32 -17.13 -12.78
N LYS A 13 6.37 -18.27 -12.07
CA LYS A 13 6.58 -18.28 -10.61
C LYS A 13 7.90 -17.59 -10.21
N ARG A 14 8.95 -17.74 -11.03
CA ARG A 14 10.25 -17.07 -10.82
C ARG A 14 10.14 -15.55 -10.92
N GLU A 15 9.38 -15.04 -11.89
CA GLU A 15 9.17 -13.61 -12.08
C GLU A 15 8.46 -12.97 -10.88
N LYS A 16 7.46 -13.65 -10.31
CA LYS A 16 6.76 -13.18 -9.10
C LYS A 16 7.67 -13.12 -7.87
N ILE A 17 8.57 -14.08 -7.71
CA ILE A 17 9.54 -14.12 -6.60
C ILE A 17 10.63 -13.05 -6.77
N LEU A 18 11.13 -12.84 -8.00
CA LEU A 18 12.18 -11.84 -8.25
C LEU A 18 11.65 -10.40 -8.20
N PHE A 19 10.39 -10.16 -8.54
CA PHE A 19 9.78 -8.83 -8.55
C PHE A 19 10.02 -8.01 -7.27
N PRO A 20 9.68 -8.50 -6.05
CA PRO A 20 9.90 -7.74 -4.82
C PRO A 20 11.39 -7.49 -4.53
N VAL A 21 12.29 -8.40 -4.93
CA VAL A 21 13.73 -8.25 -4.73
C VAL A 21 14.28 -7.14 -5.63
N VAL A 22 13.92 -7.15 -6.91
CA VAL A 22 14.31 -6.11 -7.87
C VAL A 22 13.73 -4.75 -7.46
N LEU A 23 12.47 -4.72 -7.02
CA LEU A 23 11.83 -3.50 -6.53
C LEU A 23 12.58 -2.94 -5.31
N LEU A 24 12.93 -3.78 -4.34
CA LEU A 24 13.67 -3.36 -3.15
C LEU A 24 15.04 -2.80 -3.50
N LEU A 25 15.78 -3.45 -4.40
CA LEU A 25 17.09 -2.96 -4.86
C LEU A 25 16.97 -1.61 -5.58
N LEU A 26 15.95 -1.45 -6.41
CA LEU A 26 15.68 -0.19 -7.11
C LEU A 26 15.36 0.94 -6.12
N VAL A 27 14.53 0.67 -5.11
CA VAL A 27 14.19 1.64 -4.07
C VAL A 27 15.41 2.00 -3.23
N ALA A 28 16.22 1.00 -2.83
CA ALA A 28 17.43 1.25 -2.04
C ALA A 28 18.44 2.14 -2.78
N LEU A 29 18.52 2.05 -4.10
CA LEU A 29 19.43 2.86 -4.92
C LEU A 29 18.88 4.26 -5.25
N LEU A 30 17.59 4.38 -5.57
CA LEU A 30 17.00 5.65 -6.05
C LEU A 30 16.36 6.48 -4.93
N LEU A 31 15.75 5.85 -3.92
CA LEU A 31 14.97 6.53 -2.89
C LEU A 31 15.06 5.77 -1.54
N PRO A 32 16.19 5.87 -0.83
CA PRO A 32 16.42 5.12 0.40
C PRO A 32 15.42 5.48 1.52
N ASP A 33 14.85 6.69 1.51
CA ASP A 33 13.85 7.11 2.50
C ASP A 33 12.54 6.28 2.41
N ALA A 34 12.26 5.70 1.25
CA ALA A 34 11.11 4.80 1.06
C ALA A 34 11.43 3.33 1.37
N ALA A 35 12.70 2.99 1.61
CA ALA A 35 13.15 1.64 1.90
C ALA A 35 12.45 0.97 3.11
N PRO A 36 12.18 1.63 4.26
CA PRO A 36 11.50 0.97 5.37
C PRO A 36 10.05 0.58 5.02
N LEU A 37 9.34 1.42 4.26
CA LEU A 37 7.95 1.13 3.86
C LEU A 37 7.90 0.06 2.77
N LEU A 38 8.65 0.27 1.68
CA LEU A 38 8.66 -0.64 0.54
C LEU A 38 9.37 -1.95 0.86
N GLY A 39 10.35 -1.96 1.75
CA GLY A 39 11.04 -3.15 2.23
C GLY A 39 10.11 -4.07 3.01
N MET A 40 9.36 -3.54 3.99
CA MET A 40 8.38 -4.33 4.74
C MET A 40 7.25 -4.84 3.84
N PHE A 41 6.83 -4.02 2.87
CA PHE A 41 5.87 -4.45 1.85
C PHE A 41 6.41 -5.59 0.97
N CYS A 42 7.63 -5.45 0.44
CA CYS A 42 8.26 -6.46 -0.41
C CYS A 42 8.56 -7.75 0.35
N PHE A 43 8.86 -7.67 1.64
CA PHE A 43 9.04 -8.84 2.50
C PHE A 43 7.73 -9.63 2.65
N GLY A 44 6.59 -8.95 2.89
CA GLY A 44 5.27 -9.57 2.87
C GLY A 44 4.94 -10.25 1.53
N ASN A 45 5.26 -9.57 0.42
CA ASN A 45 5.08 -10.11 -0.92
C ASN A 45 5.94 -11.37 -1.17
N LEU A 46 7.22 -11.33 -0.77
CA LEU A 46 8.12 -12.46 -0.90
C LEU A 46 7.68 -13.67 -0.08
N MET A 47 7.19 -13.47 1.15
CA MET A 47 6.65 -14.57 1.97
C MET A 47 5.46 -15.27 1.28
N ARG A 48 4.59 -14.49 0.64
CA ARG A 48 3.44 -15.00 -0.10
C ARG A 48 3.84 -15.75 -1.37
N GLU A 49 4.79 -15.22 -2.14
CA GLU A 49 5.17 -15.78 -3.45
C GLU A 49 6.24 -16.90 -3.36
N SER A 50 7.01 -16.94 -2.27
CA SER A 50 8.05 -17.95 -2.05
C SER A 50 7.48 -19.36 -1.83
N GLY A 51 6.33 -19.47 -1.15
CA GLY A 51 5.62 -20.74 -0.93
C GLY A 51 6.33 -21.75 -0.03
N VAL A 52 7.52 -21.44 0.50
CA VAL A 52 8.24 -22.26 1.49
C VAL A 52 7.92 -21.85 2.94
N VAL A 53 7.27 -20.69 3.11
CA VAL A 53 6.96 -20.08 4.41
C VAL A 53 5.46 -19.88 4.60
N GLU A 54 4.64 -20.87 4.20
CA GLU A 54 3.16 -20.78 4.27
C GLU A 54 2.65 -20.40 5.66
N ARG A 55 3.15 -21.07 6.70
CA ARG A 55 2.77 -20.78 8.10
C ARG A 55 3.06 -19.34 8.50
N LEU A 56 4.17 -18.76 8.03
CA LEU A 56 4.52 -17.37 8.32
C LEU A 56 3.63 -16.42 7.53
N SER A 57 3.44 -16.68 6.24
CA SER A 57 2.55 -15.87 5.40
C SER A 57 1.13 -15.82 5.97
N ASP A 58 0.59 -16.97 6.38
CA ASP A 58 -0.74 -17.09 7.00
C ASP A 58 -0.83 -16.38 8.35
N THR A 59 0.22 -16.51 9.17
CA THR A 59 0.28 -15.83 10.46
C THR A 59 0.34 -14.31 10.27
N VAL A 60 1.13 -13.83 9.29
CA VAL A 60 1.27 -12.40 9.00
C VAL A 60 -0.05 -11.82 8.51
N GLN A 61 -0.68 -12.43 7.50
CA GLN A 61 -1.91 -11.87 6.90
C GLN A 61 -3.15 -11.95 7.80
N ASN A 62 -3.18 -12.91 8.75
CA ASN A 62 -4.32 -13.10 9.65
C ASN A 62 -3.97 -12.67 11.08
N GLY A 63 -3.26 -13.53 11.82
CA GLY A 63 -3.05 -13.38 13.25
C GLY A 63 -2.32 -12.09 13.63
N LEU A 64 -1.20 -11.82 12.98
CA LEU A 64 -0.36 -10.66 13.28
C LEU A 64 -1.03 -9.35 12.90
N ILE A 65 -1.58 -9.26 11.67
CA ILE A 65 -2.28 -8.05 11.23
C ILE A 65 -3.48 -7.74 12.13
N ASN A 66 -4.25 -8.74 12.56
CA ASN A 66 -5.39 -8.50 13.46
C ASN A 66 -4.94 -7.91 14.81
N ILE A 67 -3.86 -8.45 15.41
CA ILE A 67 -3.33 -7.95 16.68
C ILE A 67 -2.76 -6.53 16.52
N VAL A 68 -1.90 -6.32 15.53
CA VAL A 68 -1.25 -5.01 15.30
C VAL A 68 -2.28 -3.95 14.92
N THR A 69 -3.34 -4.31 14.18
CA THR A 69 -4.42 -3.37 13.80
C THR A 69 -5.19 -2.89 15.03
N ILE A 70 -5.46 -3.77 16.00
CA ILE A 70 -6.09 -3.38 17.27
C ILE A 70 -5.20 -2.37 18.00
N PHE A 71 -3.92 -2.69 18.19
CA PHE A 71 -2.99 -1.77 18.88
C PHE A 71 -2.80 -0.45 18.14
N LEU A 72 -2.72 -0.47 16.80
CA LEU A 72 -2.64 0.74 15.99
C LEU A 72 -3.92 1.57 16.12
N GLY A 73 -5.10 0.94 16.08
CA GLY A 73 -6.39 1.60 16.25
C GLY A 73 -6.51 2.29 17.61
N LEU A 74 -6.13 1.61 18.69
CA LEU A 74 -6.08 2.22 20.03
C LEU A 74 -5.05 3.35 20.11
N SER A 75 -3.87 3.17 19.52
CA SER A 75 -2.80 4.18 19.53
C SER A 75 -3.17 5.45 18.76
N VAL A 76 -3.84 5.30 17.61
CA VAL A 76 -4.37 6.43 16.82
C VAL A 76 -5.53 7.08 17.56
N GLY A 77 -6.45 6.28 18.12
CA GLY A 77 -7.56 6.78 18.94
C GLY A 77 -7.10 7.58 20.16
N ALA A 78 -6.01 7.17 20.80
CA ALA A 78 -5.40 7.89 21.91
C ALA A 78 -4.86 9.28 21.54
N LYS A 79 -4.65 9.56 20.24
CA LYS A 79 -4.26 10.91 19.75
C LYS A 79 -5.47 11.82 19.48
N LEU A 80 -6.72 11.31 19.58
CA LEU A 80 -7.96 12.06 19.37
C LEU A 80 -8.40 12.83 20.63
N VAL A 81 -7.46 13.43 21.37
CA VAL A 81 -7.78 14.29 22.52
C VAL A 81 -8.40 15.60 21.99
N ALA A 82 -9.35 16.17 22.73
CA ALA A 82 -10.16 17.31 22.30
C ALA A 82 -9.33 18.52 21.83
N ASP A 83 -8.19 18.78 22.47
CA ASP A 83 -7.25 19.84 22.12
C ASP A 83 -6.51 19.62 20.80
N LYS A 84 -6.38 18.37 20.35
CA LYS A 84 -5.77 17.99 19.05
C LYS A 84 -6.81 17.82 17.95
N PHE A 85 -8.02 17.41 18.29
CA PHE A 85 -9.08 17.16 17.32
C PHE A 85 -9.94 18.40 17.01
N LEU A 86 -10.29 19.21 18.01
CA LEU A 86 -11.10 20.42 17.85
C LEU A 86 -10.24 21.64 17.47
N GLN A 87 -9.43 21.46 16.43
CA GLN A 87 -8.56 22.50 15.89
C GLN A 87 -9.06 22.92 14.50
N PRO A 88 -9.01 24.22 14.12
CA PRO A 88 -9.40 24.65 12.77
C PRO A 88 -8.59 23.94 11.67
N GLN A 89 -7.39 23.45 11.99
CA GLN A 89 -6.56 22.64 11.12
C GLN A 89 -7.21 21.30 10.74
N THR A 90 -7.96 20.65 11.65
CA THR A 90 -8.59 19.34 11.36
C THR A 90 -9.71 19.47 10.33
N LEU A 91 -10.48 20.56 10.38
CA LEU A 91 -11.46 20.87 9.35
C LEU A 91 -10.80 21.03 7.97
N GLY A 92 -9.62 21.67 7.92
CA GLY A 92 -8.81 21.77 6.71
C GLY A 92 -8.39 20.40 6.17
N ILE A 93 -7.92 19.49 7.03
CA ILE A 93 -7.55 18.11 6.64
C ILE A 93 -8.75 17.36 6.05
N LEU A 94 -9.93 17.46 6.67
CA LEU A 94 -11.14 16.78 6.20
C LEU A 94 -11.57 17.27 4.81
N LEU A 95 -11.61 18.59 4.60
CA LEU A 95 -12.00 19.18 3.32
C LEU A 95 -10.97 18.88 2.22
N LEU A 96 -9.68 19.04 2.53
CA LEU A 96 -8.61 18.73 1.58
C LEU A 96 -8.56 17.24 1.23
N GLY A 97 -8.92 16.35 2.16
CA GLY A 97 -9.00 14.92 1.91
C GLY A 97 -9.98 14.56 0.78
N VAL A 98 -11.18 15.15 0.80
CA VAL A 98 -12.19 14.93 -0.26
C VAL A 98 -11.67 15.43 -1.62
N VAL A 99 -11.09 16.62 -1.64
CA VAL A 99 -10.52 17.20 -2.87
C VAL A 99 -9.34 16.37 -3.37
N ALA A 100 -8.48 15.87 -2.48
CA ALA A 100 -7.34 15.03 -2.83
C ALA A 100 -7.78 13.73 -3.51
N PHE A 101 -8.83 13.06 -3.01
CA PHE A 101 -9.41 11.89 -3.70
C PHE A 101 -10.02 12.27 -5.06
N GLY A 102 -10.69 13.42 -5.15
CA GLY A 102 -11.20 13.93 -6.42
C GLY A 102 -10.12 14.15 -7.48
N ILE A 103 -9.03 14.83 -7.10
CA ILE A 103 -7.88 15.07 -7.98
C ILE A 103 -7.18 13.75 -8.33
N GLY A 104 -6.96 12.85 -7.36
CA GLY A 104 -6.30 11.56 -7.60
C GLY A 104 -7.07 10.68 -8.59
N THR A 105 -8.40 10.60 -8.44
CA THR A 105 -9.25 9.85 -9.38
C THR A 105 -9.31 10.51 -10.76
N ALA A 106 -9.41 11.85 -10.82
CA ALA A 106 -9.38 12.60 -12.07
C ALA A 106 -8.04 12.42 -12.81
N ALA A 107 -6.91 12.55 -12.12
CA ALA A 107 -5.58 12.33 -12.68
C ALA A 107 -5.39 10.89 -13.16
N GLY A 108 -5.89 9.90 -12.41
CA GLY A 108 -5.85 8.50 -12.81
C GLY A 108 -6.62 8.22 -14.11
N VAL A 109 -7.83 8.77 -14.26
CA VAL A 109 -8.59 8.60 -15.52
C VAL A 109 -8.01 9.40 -16.68
N LEU A 110 -7.38 10.56 -16.40
CA LEU A 110 -6.67 11.34 -17.42
C LEU A 110 -5.43 10.60 -17.92
N MET A 111 -4.64 10.02 -17.02
CA MET A 111 -3.49 9.18 -17.40
C MET A 111 -3.93 7.96 -18.22
N ALA A 112 -5.03 7.30 -17.83
CA ALA A 112 -5.61 6.21 -18.61
C ALA A 112 -6.09 6.65 -20.00
N LYS A 113 -6.51 7.91 -20.16
CA LYS A 113 -6.86 8.48 -21.48
C LYS A 113 -5.62 8.86 -22.30
N LEU A 114 -4.52 9.28 -21.66
CA LEU A 114 -3.26 9.59 -22.35
C LEU A 114 -2.55 8.34 -22.88
N LEU A 115 -2.75 7.20 -22.20
CA LEU A 115 -2.20 5.89 -22.59
C LEU A 115 -3.11 5.08 -23.52
N ASN A 116 -4.34 5.54 -23.79
CA ASN A 116 -5.29 4.92 -24.74
C ASN A 116 -5.09 5.46 -26.15
#